data_AF-A0A914D909-F1
#
_entry.id   AF-A0A914D909-F1
#
_cell.length_a   1.000
_cell.length_b   1.000
_cell.length_c   1.000
_cell.angle_alpha   90.00
_cell.angle_beta   90.00
_cell.angle_gamma   90.00
#
_symmetry.space_group_name_H-M   'P 1'
#
loop_
_entity.id
_entity.type
_entity.pdbx_description
1 polymer ?
#
loop_
_entity_poly.entity_id
_entity_poly.type
_entity_poly.pdbx_seq_one_letter_code
_entity_poly.pdbx_strand_id
1 'polypeptide(L)'
;MLYAKLSSAIVTYGPADVPLGLFLSLGDYYGDYNYMVSHLNYICQNHRVRNGPNQFVGDLVLTNYVTIDPNAPYMTQMSYSDKIDWTGVQRVLPYFPGGGGPCTFDHVYVANLALGSPPNDQWMEIVNDTKRGNLLARSKNVAQQFANLVANSTYKNVVWDWYIAYELCLDYLNYDIYNEWDGKGRPITKAFADYYARSMIDFNSVKAGRSFIASPMFVNVPRFFVNPSSNDPYFLINYIKDRLNETFTLMKTQAAPYISSCNSASTCPFLLFPQDHIGLGMVSVENYTKEDAAYWYNLTKQVWPFPSNNLGLNVEQFIYDSRPFPYQRYTNADCQEIIIRERYYASLGIPIGPSWYIRQWYSCNHPGSAPVCDSGWTQFNQNCYKKFHSGMKWTDANNTCTSNGAYLASIHSKAENDFVVALDKGTEDSIWIGLSDPWVYTYPGDPYHPYVGMDNGTIVFRWSNQYPLDYWNWTPGWPQHGWPINTTCATCGANCGAIYPANGGGQWGNAGCDWYAGAFVCKKNMNTYY
;
A
#
# COMPACT_ATOMS: atom_id res chain seq x y z
N MET A 1 3.38 -24.64 19.91
CA MET A 1 4.50 -23.75 20.33
C MET A 1 4.51 -22.41 19.62
N LEU A 2 4.19 -22.31 18.32
CA LEU A 2 4.10 -21.01 17.61
C LEU A 2 3.01 -20.07 18.18
N TYR A 3 1.81 -20.58 18.46
CA TYR A 3 0.66 -19.78 18.94
C TYR A 3 0.78 -19.26 20.38
N ALA A 4 1.54 -19.94 21.24
CA ALA A 4 1.81 -19.46 22.60
C ALA A 4 2.71 -18.21 22.61
N LYS A 5 3.49 -17.98 21.54
CA LYS A 5 4.32 -16.77 21.38
C LYS A 5 3.53 -15.53 20.95
N LEU A 6 2.49 -15.70 20.12
CA LEU A 6 1.57 -14.61 19.75
C LEU A 6 0.87 -14.01 20.98
N SER A 7 0.42 -14.86 21.92
CA SER A 7 -0.19 -14.39 23.17
C SER A 7 0.77 -13.71 24.16
N SER A 8 2.09 -13.82 23.93
CA SER A 8 3.13 -13.15 24.72
C SER A 8 3.69 -11.88 24.08
N ALA A 9 3.30 -11.56 22.83
CA ALA A 9 3.63 -10.28 22.18
C ALA A 9 2.84 -9.08 22.77
N ILE A 10 2.00 -9.35 23.76
CA ILE A 10 1.19 -8.38 24.48
C ILE A 10 2.01 -7.87 25.66
N VAL A 11 2.87 -6.88 25.42
CA VAL A 11 3.61 -6.17 26.48
C VAL A 11 3.67 -4.69 26.16
N THR A 12 3.49 -3.91 27.22
CA THR A 12 3.63 -2.45 27.34
C THR A 12 4.77 -1.84 26.51
N TYR A 13 4.53 -0.63 26.01
CA TYR A 13 5.47 0.26 25.29
C TYR A 13 6.94 -0.02 25.64
N GLY A 14 7.76 -0.26 24.62
CA GLY A 14 9.21 -0.32 24.82
C GLY A 14 9.72 0.98 25.43
N PRO A 15 10.79 0.96 26.25
CA PRO A 15 11.43 2.16 26.72
C PRO A 15 12.02 2.93 25.52
N ALA A 16 11.34 4.00 25.11
CA ALA A 16 11.53 4.86 23.95
C ALA A 16 10.71 4.44 22.70
N ASP A 17 9.53 5.04 22.50
CA ASP A 17 8.90 5.45 21.22
C ASP A 17 9.00 4.55 19.97
N VAL A 18 9.29 3.26 20.12
CA VAL A 18 9.33 2.28 19.03
C VAL A 18 7.99 1.55 18.96
N PRO A 19 7.27 1.60 17.82
CA PRO A 19 6.02 0.89 17.65
C PRO A 19 6.23 -0.62 17.63
N LEU A 20 5.23 -1.37 18.08
CA LEU A 20 5.30 -2.83 18.14
C LEU A 20 5.13 -3.50 16.77
N GLY A 21 4.52 -2.83 15.80
CA GLY A 21 4.40 -3.35 14.44
C GLY A 21 4.27 -2.26 13.38
N LEU A 22 4.67 -2.59 12.15
CA LEU A 22 4.65 -1.68 11.01
C LEU A 22 3.78 -2.21 9.88
N PHE A 23 3.15 -1.31 9.14
CA PHE A 23 2.58 -1.55 7.82
C PHE A 23 3.62 -1.25 6.74
N LEU A 24 3.75 -2.17 5.79
CA LEU A 24 4.52 -2.01 4.57
C LEU A 24 3.57 -2.18 3.39
N SER A 25 3.11 -1.05 2.84
CA SER A 25 2.46 -1.02 1.54
C SER A 25 3.53 -1.10 0.46
N LEU A 26 3.51 -2.16 -0.36
CA LEU A 26 4.43 -2.27 -1.49
C LEU A 26 4.16 -1.21 -2.57
N GLY A 27 2.90 -0.77 -2.70
CA GLY A 27 2.49 0.24 -3.67
C GLY A 27 3.15 1.61 -3.43
N ASP A 28 3.41 1.96 -2.16
CA ASP A 28 3.95 3.28 -1.78
C ASP A 28 5.36 3.51 -2.34
N TYR A 29 6.08 2.42 -2.62
CA TYR A 29 7.47 2.46 -3.04
C TYR A 29 7.62 2.58 -4.57
N TYR A 30 6.54 2.46 -5.35
CA TYR A 30 6.53 2.63 -6.81
C TYR A 30 7.74 1.98 -7.51
N GLY A 31 8.11 0.74 -7.14
CA GLY A 31 9.27 0.06 -7.75
C GLY A 31 10.65 0.37 -7.14
N ASP A 32 10.76 1.32 -6.21
CA ASP A 32 12.00 1.56 -5.45
C ASP A 32 12.14 0.62 -4.26
N TYR A 33 12.38 -0.65 -4.57
CA TYR A 33 12.59 -1.67 -3.56
C TYR A 33 13.93 -1.52 -2.82
N ASN A 34 14.89 -0.77 -3.38
CA ASN A 34 16.15 -0.50 -2.69
C ASN A 34 15.89 0.42 -1.50
N TYR A 35 15.08 1.48 -1.69
CA TYR A 35 14.62 2.34 -0.62
C TYR A 35 13.85 1.55 0.45
N MET A 36 12.91 0.70 0.03
CA MET A 36 12.19 -0.20 0.96
C MET A 36 13.13 -1.10 1.78
N VAL A 37 14.05 -1.80 1.12
CA VAL A 37 15.03 -2.69 1.77
C VAL A 37 15.96 -1.91 2.70
N SER A 38 16.35 -0.68 2.35
CA SER A 38 17.17 0.16 3.23
C SER A 38 16.45 0.52 4.54
N HIS A 39 15.14 0.79 4.50
CA HIS A 39 14.33 1.07 5.69
C HIS A 39 14.22 -0.17 6.57
N LEU A 40 13.95 -1.33 5.97
CA LEU A 40 13.91 -2.61 6.69
C LEU A 40 15.27 -2.93 7.32
N ASN A 41 16.37 -2.70 6.61
CA ASN A 41 17.73 -2.87 7.15
C ASN A 41 18.01 -1.92 8.31
N TYR A 42 17.60 -0.65 8.20
CA TYR A 42 17.77 0.31 9.27
C TYR A 42 17.01 -0.11 10.53
N ILE A 43 15.75 -0.52 10.39
CA ILE A 43 14.96 -1.08 11.50
C ILE A 43 15.66 -2.30 12.08
N CYS A 44 16.16 -3.20 11.22
CA CYS A 44 16.91 -4.37 11.63
C CYS A 44 18.18 -4.06 12.44
N GLN A 45 18.86 -2.94 12.16
CA GLN A 45 20.12 -2.58 12.80
C GLN A 45 19.91 -1.80 14.10
N ASN A 46 18.91 -0.91 14.13
CA ASN A 46 18.78 0.10 15.18
C ASN A 46 17.56 -0.13 16.09
N HIS A 47 16.54 -0.83 15.58
CA HIS A 47 15.25 -1.01 16.27
C HIS A 47 14.84 -2.49 16.32
N ARG A 48 15.83 -3.39 16.18
CA ARG A 48 15.76 -4.85 16.26
C ARG A 48 17.08 -5.33 16.83
N VAL A 49 17.07 -5.89 18.02
CA VAL A 49 18.24 -6.60 18.56
C VAL A 49 18.04 -8.09 18.32
N ARG A 50 18.90 -8.72 17.52
CA ARG A 50 18.89 -10.17 17.32
C ARG A 50 19.24 -10.84 18.65
N ASN A 51 18.22 -11.29 19.39
CA ASN A 51 18.28 -11.94 20.72
C ASN A 51 18.40 -11.01 21.96
N GLY A 52 17.98 -9.74 21.90
CA GLY A 52 17.96 -8.83 23.06
C GLY A 52 16.61 -8.78 23.79
N PRO A 53 16.57 -8.47 25.11
CA PRO A 53 15.32 -8.31 25.85
C PRO A 53 14.73 -6.91 25.61
N ASN A 54 13.52 -6.87 25.06
CA ASN A 54 12.56 -5.74 25.05
C ASN A 54 13.09 -4.37 24.61
N GLN A 55 13.07 -4.08 23.30
CA GLN A 55 13.14 -2.74 22.68
C GLN A 55 13.13 -2.83 21.13
N PHE A 56 12.12 -3.44 20.50
CA PHE A 56 12.11 -3.55 19.04
C PHE A 56 10.73 -3.67 18.41
N VAL A 57 10.63 -3.20 17.16
CA VAL A 57 9.47 -3.39 16.28
C VAL A 57 9.28 -4.88 16.06
N GLY A 58 8.22 -5.52 16.59
CA GLY A 58 7.97 -6.96 16.62
C GLY A 58 7.24 -7.55 15.40
N ASP A 59 6.34 -6.78 14.80
CA ASP A 59 5.46 -7.28 13.74
C ASP A 59 5.57 -6.48 12.44
N LEU A 60 5.26 -7.13 11.33
CA LEU A 60 5.16 -6.49 10.01
C LEU A 60 3.87 -6.92 9.33
N VAL A 61 3.07 -5.95 8.88
CA VAL A 61 1.92 -6.19 8.00
C VAL A 61 2.34 -5.79 6.59
N LEU A 62 2.27 -6.72 5.66
CA LEU A 62 2.51 -6.48 4.25
C LEU A 62 1.17 -6.21 3.57
N THR A 63 0.93 -4.97 3.14
CA THR A 63 -0.25 -4.59 2.37
C THR A 63 0.10 -4.40 0.89
N ASN A 64 -0.87 -4.65 0.02
CA ASN A 64 -0.74 -4.32 -1.39
C ASN A 64 -2.06 -3.73 -1.87
N TYR A 65 -2.02 -2.51 -2.40
CA TYR A 65 -3.20 -1.89 -3.00
C TYR A 65 -3.48 -2.63 -4.29
N VAL A 66 -4.59 -3.35 -4.30
CA VAL A 66 -5.09 -3.99 -5.50
C VAL A 66 -6.54 -3.56 -5.61
N THR A 67 -6.80 -2.55 -6.42
CA THR A 67 -8.17 -2.16 -6.73
C THR A 67 -8.76 -3.18 -7.72
N ILE A 68 -10.00 -3.64 -7.52
CA ILE A 68 -10.92 -3.77 -8.66
C ILE A 68 -12.21 -3.18 -8.17
N ASP A 69 -12.86 -2.47 -9.08
CA ASP A 69 -14.28 -2.22 -9.00
C ASP A 69 -15.03 -3.57 -8.86
N PRO A 70 -15.84 -3.76 -7.82
CA PRO A 70 -16.63 -4.98 -7.63
C PRO A 70 -17.88 -5.03 -8.53
N ASN A 71 -18.07 -4.04 -9.40
CA ASN A 71 -19.22 -3.87 -10.29
C ASN A 71 -18.94 -3.38 -11.73
N ALA A 72 -17.75 -2.98 -12.16
CA ALA A 72 -17.54 -2.50 -13.54
C ALA A 72 -17.26 -3.61 -14.58
N PRO A 73 -17.79 -3.53 -15.82
CA PRO A 73 -17.14 -4.02 -17.03
C PRO A 73 -16.30 -2.90 -17.66
N TYR A 74 -15.43 -2.24 -16.90
CA TYR A 74 -14.39 -1.30 -17.35
C TYR A 74 -13.48 -1.08 -16.14
N MET A 75 -12.21 -1.42 -16.15
CA MET A 75 -11.32 -1.45 -17.30
C MET A 75 -11.30 -2.82 -17.99
N THR A 76 -11.59 -2.82 -19.28
CA THR A 76 -11.21 -3.92 -20.20
C THR A 76 -9.69 -4.11 -20.32
N GLN A 77 -8.90 -3.38 -19.53
CA GLN A 77 -7.46 -3.57 -19.33
C GLN A 77 -7.13 -3.42 -17.84
N MET A 78 -6.45 -4.40 -17.23
CA MET A 78 -5.85 -4.23 -15.90
C MET A 78 -5.12 -2.88 -15.80
N SER A 79 -5.42 -2.02 -14.81
CA SER A 79 -4.50 -0.90 -14.54
C SER A 79 -3.22 -1.45 -13.94
N TYR A 80 -2.13 -0.71 -14.11
CA TYR A 80 -0.83 -1.09 -13.54
C TYR A 80 -0.87 -1.17 -11.99
N SER A 81 -1.81 -0.47 -11.34
CA SER A 81 -2.12 -0.56 -9.90
C SER A 81 -2.87 -1.82 -9.47
N ASP A 82 -3.31 -2.67 -10.40
CA ASP A 82 -4.07 -3.90 -10.09
C ASP A 82 -3.20 -5.17 -10.12
N LYS A 83 -1.88 -5.02 -10.18
CA LYS A 83 -0.91 -6.13 -10.17
C LYS A 83 -0.24 -6.22 -8.82
N ILE A 84 -0.25 -7.42 -8.25
CA ILE A 84 0.54 -7.71 -7.07
C ILE A 84 2.01 -7.52 -7.46
N ASP A 85 2.65 -6.58 -6.79
CA ASP A 85 4.08 -6.33 -6.90
C ASP A 85 4.93 -7.48 -6.33
N TRP A 86 5.11 -8.52 -7.14
CA TRP A 86 5.88 -9.70 -6.77
C TRP A 86 7.36 -9.43 -6.58
N THR A 87 7.91 -8.41 -7.25
CA THR A 87 9.32 -8.03 -7.09
C THR A 87 9.54 -7.47 -5.70
N GLY A 88 8.66 -6.58 -5.24
CA GLY A 88 8.64 -6.07 -3.88
C GLY A 88 8.50 -7.21 -2.86
N VAL A 89 7.52 -8.10 -3.05
CA VAL A 89 7.31 -9.25 -2.15
C VAL A 89 8.60 -10.08 -1.98
N GLN A 90 9.26 -10.45 -3.10
CA GLN A 90 10.49 -11.25 -3.05
C GLN A 90 11.62 -10.58 -2.25
N ARG A 91 11.70 -9.24 -2.28
CA ARG A 91 12.71 -8.47 -1.53
C ARG A 91 12.45 -8.48 -0.03
N VAL A 92 11.21 -8.71 0.41
CA VAL A 92 10.83 -8.71 1.83
C VAL A 92 10.90 -10.10 2.46
N LEU A 93 10.83 -11.19 1.68
CA LEU A 93 10.93 -12.57 2.19
C LEU A 93 12.12 -12.84 3.14
N PRO A 94 13.33 -12.28 2.96
CA PRO A 94 14.44 -12.48 3.90
C PRO A 94 14.12 -12.05 5.34
N TYR A 95 13.22 -11.08 5.52
CA TYR A 95 12.84 -10.52 6.83
C TYR A 95 11.73 -11.33 7.51
N PHE A 96 11.12 -12.29 6.82
CA PHE A 96 10.13 -13.18 7.43
C PHE A 96 10.81 -14.14 8.41
N PRO A 97 10.09 -14.63 9.44
CA PRO A 97 10.60 -15.73 10.26
C PRO A 97 10.94 -16.93 9.37
N GLY A 98 12.19 -17.40 9.41
CA GLY A 98 12.71 -18.47 8.52
C GLY A 98 13.31 -17.98 7.19
N GLY A 99 13.34 -16.66 6.94
CA GLY A 99 13.88 -16.07 5.71
C GLY A 99 15.40 -15.91 5.66
N GLY A 100 16.08 -15.88 6.82
CA GLY A 100 17.55 -15.85 6.90
C GLY A 100 18.21 -14.50 6.60
N GLY A 101 17.43 -13.42 6.54
CA GLY A 101 17.91 -12.05 6.34
C GLY A 101 18.68 -11.45 7.53
N PRO A 102 18.99 -10.14 7.47
CA PRO A 102 19.81 -9.45 8.47
C PRO A 102 19.13 -9.42 9.85
N CYS A 103 17.81 -9.32 9.88
CA CYS A 103 16.97 -9.65 11.03
C CYS A 103 15.69 -10.36 10.56
N THR A 104 14.89 -10.86 11.50
CA THR A 104 13.61 -11.50 11.22
C THR A 104 12.52 -10.84 12.06
N PHE A 105 11.38 -10.55 11.45
CA PHE A 105 10.18 -10.16 12.19
C PHE A 105 9.59 -11.34 12.97
N ASP A 106 8.91 -11.07 14.08
CA ASP A 106 8.34 -12.12 14.94
C ASP A 106 7.09 -12.69 14.28
N HIS A 107 6.24 -11.79 13.79
CA HIS A 107 5.11 -12.09 12.94
C HIS A 107 5.14 -11.24 11.67
N VAL A 108 4.84 -11.89 10.54
CA VAL A 108 4.58 -11.19 9.28
C VAL A 108 3.19 -11.56 8.81
N TYR A 109 2.31 -10.57 8.76
CA TYR A 109 0.94 -10.72 8.30
C TYR A 109 0.83 -10.25 6.85
N VAL A 110 0.35 -11.13 5.98
CA VAL A 110 0.20 -10.83 4.56
C VAL A 110 -1.25 -10.49 4.29
N ALA A 111 -1.47 -9.24 3.87
CA ALA A 111 -2.78 -8.75 3.48
C ALA A 111 -3.33 -9.49 2.27
N ASN A 112 -4.64 -9.63 2.27
CA ASN A 112 -5.40 -9.88 1.05
C ASN A 112 -5.56 -8.58 0.24
N LEU A 113 -6.61 -8.52 -0.57
CA LEU A 113 -6.97 -7.37 -1.37
C LEU A 113 -7.28 -6.14 -0.50
N ALA A 114 -6.41 -5.12 -0.50
CA ALA A 114 -6.74 -3.81 0.05
C ALA A 114 -7.38 -2.96 -1.05
N LEU A 115 -8.66 -2.62 -0.91
CA LEU A 115 -9.33 -1.67 -1.81
C LEU A 115 -8.90 -0.25 -1.41
N GLY A 116 -8.25 0.47 -2.33
CA GLY A 116 -8.00 1.90 -2.13
C GLY A 116 -9.34 2.65 -2.08
N SER A 117 -9.48 3.60 -1.16
CA SER A 117 -10.71 4.34 -0.88
C SER A 117 -11.21 5.17 -2.08
N PRO A 118 -12.44 4.92 -2.61
CA PRO A 118 -13.10 5.80 -3.58
C PRO A 118 -14.43 6.35 -3.05
N PRO A 119 -15.01 7.37 -3.72
CA PRO A 119 -16.08 8.19 -3.17
C PRO A 119 -17.43 7.47 -3.17
N ASN A 120 -18.04 7.41 -1.99
CA ASN A 120 -19.45 7.08 -1.72
C ASN A 120 -19.88 5.62 -2.02
N ASP A 121 -20.23 4.90 -0.94
CA ASP A 121 -21.04 3.66 -0.91
C ASP A 121 -20.38 2.27 -1.13
N GLN A 122 -19.05 2.15 -1.21
CA GLN A 122 -18.38 0.83 -1.30
C GLN A 122 -18.33 0.03 0.02
N TRP A 123 -18.40 0.67 1.19
CA TRP A 123 -18.41 -0.03 2.49
C TRP A 123 -19.57 -1.03 2.66
N MET A 124 -20.59 -0.93 1.81
CA MET A 124 -21.76 -1.82 1.77
C MET A 124 -21.66 -2.94 0.73
N GLU A 125 -20.52 -3.11 0.04
CA GLU A 125 -20.36 -4.18 -0.95
C GLU A 125 -20.52 -5.56 -0.36
N ILE A 126 -20.03 -5.76 0.87
CA ILE A 126 -20.18 -7.02 1.55
C ILE A 126 -21.65 -7.34 1.85
N VAL A 127 -22.55 -6.35 1.84
CA VAL A 127 -23.99 -6.59 2.00
C VAL A 127 -24.61 -7.21 0.75
N ASN A 128 -24.02 -7.00 -0.43
CA ASN A 128 -24.44 -7.66 -1.66
C ASN A 128 -23.72 -9.02 -1.80
N ASP A 129 -24.48 -10.11 -1.78
CA ASP A 129 -23.92 -11.48 -1.83
C ASP A 129 -23.02 -11.75 -3.05
N THR A 130 -23.41 -11.25 -4.23
CA THR A 130 -22.62 -11.42 -5.46
C THR A 130 -21.30 -10.67 -5.36
N LYS A 131 -21.33 -9.39 -4.94
CA LYS A 131 -20.10 -8.60 -4.76
C LYS A 131 -19.20 -9.17 -3.68
N ARG A 132 -19.76 -9.57 -2.52
CA ARG A 132 -19.05 -10.25 -1.44
C ARG A 132 -18.38 -11.53 -1.93
N GLY A 133 -19.09 -12.34 -2.70
CA GLY A 133 -18.55 -13.56 -3.32
C GLY A 133 -17.35 -13.29 -4.22
N ASN A 134 -17.44 -12.26 -5.08
CA ASN A 134 -16.34 -11.84 -5.95
C ASN A 134 -15.12 -11.36 -5.16
N LEU A 135 -15.34 -10.54 -4.12
CA LEU A 135 -14.30 -10.03 -3.24
C LEU A 135 -13.54 -11.17 -2.53
N LEU A 136 -14.28 -12.15 -1.99
CA LEU A 136 -13.72 -13.33 -1.33
C LEU A 136 -12.91 -14.19 -2.31
N ALA A 137 -13.47 -14.48 -3.49
CA ALA A 137 -12.79 -15.26 -4.52
C ALA A 137 -11.47 -14.61 -4.95
N ARG A 138 -11.47 -13.28 -5.09
CA ARG A 138 -10.26 -12.53 -5.44
C ARG A 138 -9.23 -12.54 -4.32
N SER A 139 -9.66 -12.30 -3.09
CA SER A 139 -8.80 -12.38 -1.90
C SER A 139 -8.11 -13.75 -1.80
N LYS A 140 -8.85 -14.84 -2.00
CA LYS A 140 -8.30 -16.19 -2.04
C LYS A 140 -7.27 -16.38 -3.16
N ASN A 141 -7.53 -15.82 -4.33
CA ASN A 141 -6.61 -15.89 -5.45
C ASN A 141 -5.27 -15.17 -5.15
N VAL A 142 -5.31 -13.98 -4.56
CA VAL A 142 -4.12 -13.24 -4.08
C VAL A 142 -3.31 -14.10 -3.10
N ALA A 143 -3.98 -14.68 -2.11
CA ALA A 143 -3.36 -15.56 -1.12
C ALA A 143 -2.69 -16.79 -1.77
N GLN A 144 -3.35 -17.41 -2.76
CA GLN A 144 -2.81 -18.56 -3.48
C GLN A 144 -1.56 -18.19 -4.30
N GLN A 145 -1.58 -17.04 -4.97
CA GLN A 145 -0.41 -16.58 -5.72
C GLN A 145 0.77 -16.29 -4.79
N PHE A 146 0.54 -15.69 -3.62
CA PHE A 146 1.59 -15.48 -2.61
C PHE A 146 2.17 -16.81 -2.13
N ALA A 147 1.32 -17.78 -1.78
CA ALA A 147 1.78 -19.10 -1.34
C ALA A 147 2.61 -19.82 -2.41
N ASN A 148 2.21 -19.72 -3.68
CA ASN A 148 2.96 -20.27 -4.82
C ASN A 148 4.31 -19.57 -5.01
N LEU A 149 4.36 -18.24 -4.85
CA LEU A 149 5.61 -17.49 -4.92
C LEU A 149 6.59 -17.97 -3.84
N VAL A 150 6.14 -18.12 -2.60
CA VAL A 150 6.99 -18.62 -1.51
C VAL A 150 7.49 -20.04 -1.80
N ALA A 151 6.61 -20.94 -2.25
CA ALA A 151 6.96 -22.32 -2.56
C ALA A 151 8.01 -22.44 -3.68
N ASN A 152 7.98 -21.52 -4.64
CA ASN A 152 8.92 -21.47 -5.77
C ASN A 152 10.16 -20.62 -5.51
N SER A 153 10.18 -19.83 -4.42
CA SER A 153 11.34 -19.03 -4.04
C SER A 153 12.44 -19.87 -3.39
N THR A 154 13.61 -19.25 -3.17
CA THR A 154 14.66 -19.80 -2.31
C THR A 154 14.29 -19.79 -0.82
N TYR A 155 13.26 -19.02 -0.44
CA TYR A 155 12.82 -18.80 0.94
C TYR A 155 11.63 -19.70 1.34
N LYS A 156 11.68 -20.99 1.00
CA LYS A 156 10.55 -21.94 1.21
C LYS A 156 10.15 -22.15 2.68
N ASN A 157 11.04 -21.81 3.60
CA ASN A 157 10.87 -22.04 5.03
C ASN A 157 10.28 -20.83 5.77
N VAL A 158 9.95 -19.74 5.05
CA VAL A 158 9.35 -18.58 5.70
C VAL A 158 7.99 -18.90 6.31
N VAL A 159 7.71 -18.22 7.41
CA VAL A 159 6.45 -18.29 8.15
C VAL A 159 5.74 -16.95 8.00
N TRP A 160 4.45 -17.01 7.75
CA TRP A 160 3.58 -15.84 7.65
C TRP A 160 2.18 -16.18 8.16
N ASP A 161 1.46 -15.15 8.55
CA ASP A 161 0.06 -15.18 8.95
C ASP A 161 -0.78 -14.31 7.98
N TRP A 162 -2.10 -14.32 8.10
CA TRP A 162 -3.00 -13.64 7.17
C TRP A 162 -3.58 -12.36 7.76
N TYR A 163 -3.60 -11.28 6.98
CA TYR A 163 -4.27 -10.02 7.31
C TYR A 163 -5.53 -9.87 6.43
N ILE A 164 -6.69 -9.73 7.05
CA ILE A 164 -7.98 -9.50 6.37
C ILE A 164 -8.14 -7.99 6.21
N ALA A 165 -7.76 -7.49 5.05
CA ALA A 165 -7.51 -6.08 4.73
C ALA A 165 -8.70 -5.29 4.22
N TYR A 166 -9.88 -5.90 4.04
CA TYR A 166 -11.06 -5.09 3.72
C TYR A 166 -11.43 -4.31 4.97
N GLU A 167 -11.10 -3.03 4.95
CA GLU A 167 -11.45 -2.09 6.00
C GLU A 167 -12.97 -2.05 6.09
N LEU A 168 -13.51 -2.35 7.27
CA LEU A 168 -14.96 -2.29 7.52
C LEU A 168 -15.22 -1.29 8.63
N CYS A 169 -16.20 -0.42 8.43
CA CYS A 169 -16.68 0.47 9.48
C CYS A 169 -17.66 -0.30 10.37
N LEU A 170 -17.24 -0.71 11.57
CA LEU A 170 -18.09 -1.44 12.53
C LEU A 170 -19.28 -0.59 12.99
N ASP A 171 -19.13 0.73 12.97
CA ASP A 171 -20.20 1.65 13.27
C ASP A 171 -21.36 1.58 12.27
N TYR A 172 -21.15 1.05 11.07
CA TYR A 172 -22.21 0.90 10.07
C TYR A 172 -23.24 -0.17 10.44
N LEU A 173 -23.01 -0.92 11.51
CA LEU A 173 -24.05 -1.74 12.13
C LEU A 173 -25.26 -0.89 12.57
N ASN A 174 -25.10 0.43 12.76
CA ASN A 174 -26.22 1.33 12.98
C ASN A 174 -27.15 1.50 11.77
N TYR A 175 -26.70 1.20 10.53
CA TYR A 175 -27.56 1.28 9.35
C TYR A 175 -28.66 0.23 9.36
N ASP A 176 -28.51 -0.85 10.15
CA ASP A 176 -29.60 -1.81 10.38
C ASP A 176 -30.83 -1.10 10.98
N ILE A 177 -30.66 -0.01 11.75
CA ILE A 177 -31.79 0.79 12.28
C ILE A 177 -32.68 1.30 11.14
N TYR A 178 -32.09 1.92 10.12
CA TYR A 178 -32.84 2.49 8.99
C TYR A 178 -33.49 1.40 8.12
N ASN A 179 -32.88 0.22 8.03
CA ASN A 179 -33.37 -0.92 7.24
C ASN A 179 -34.40 -1.80 7.97
N GLU A 180 -34.40 -1.77 9.30
CA GLU A 180 -35.46 -2.38 10.10
C GLU A 180 -36.72 -1.53 10.03
N TRP A 181 -36.56 -0.20 9.97
CA TRP A 181 -37.68 0.74 9.84
C TRP A 181 -38.36 0.71 8.47
N ASP A 182 -37.65 0.37 7.40
CA ASP A 182 -38.24 0.20 6.06
C ASP A 182 -38.82 -1.20 5.81
N GLY A 183 -38.76 -2.09 6.81
CA GLY A 183 -39.31 -3.45 6.76
C GLY A 183 -38.57 -4.41 5.83
N LYS A 184 -37.40 -4.03 5.29
CA LYS A 184 -36.64 -4.88 4.35
C LYS A 184 -35.58 -5.74 5.02
N GLY A 185 -35.31 -5.54 6.31
CA GLY A 185 -34.50 -6.45 7.14
C GLY A 185 -33.17 -6.80 6.50
N ARG A 186 -32.40 -5.80 6.05
CA ARG A 186 -31.13 -6.05 5.36
C ARG A 186 -30.07 -6.60 6.34
N PRO A 187 -29.25 -7.57 5.90
CA PRO A 187 -28.47 -8.41 6.81
C PRO A 187 -27.04 -7.89 7.05
N ILE A 188 -26.81 -6.62 7.42
CA ILE A 188 -25.43 -6.07 7.55
C ILE A 188 -24.62 -6.89 8.55
N THR A 189 -25.21 -7.14 9.72
CA THR A 189 -24.66 -8.02 10.76
C THR A 189 -24.22 -9.39 10.22
N LYS A 190 -25.09 -10.05 9.43
CA LYS A 190 -24.78 -11.37 8.83
C LYS A 190 -23.76 -11.26 7.69
N ALA A 191 -23.78 -10.18 6.92
CA ALA A 191 -22.82 -9.93 5.85
C ALA A 191 -21.40 -9.73 6.39
N PHE A 192 -21.25 -8.96 7.48
CA PHE A 192 -19.99 -8.79 8.20
C PHE A 192 -19.49 -10.14 8.72
N ALA A 193 -20.37 -10.88 9.40
CA ALA A 193 -20.03 -12.20 9.91
C ALA A 193 -19.59 -13.17 8.80
N ASP A 194 -20.35 -13.24 7.69
CA ASP A 194 -20.06 -14.12 6.54
C ASP A 194 -18.76 -13.73 5.85
N TYR A 195 -18.47 -12.42 5.72
CA TYR A 195 -17.21 -11.95 5.14
C TYR A 195 -15.99 -12.42 5.94
N TYR A 196 -15.96 -12.16 7.25
CA TYR A 196 -14.84 -12.57 8.11
C TYR A 196 -14.71 -14.08 8.20
N ALA A 197 -15.83 -14.78 8.41
CA ALA A 197 -15.84 -16.23 8.51
C ALA A 197 -15.32 -16.88 7.23
N ARG A 198 -15.84 -16.48 6.06
CA ARG A 198 -15.41 -17.03 4.77
C ARG A 198 -13.96 -16.67 4.43
N SER A 199 -13.49 -15.47 4.78
CA SER A 199 -12.09 -15.10 4.60
C SER A 199 -11.15 -16.06 5.36
N MET A 200 -11.47 -16.37 6.61
CA MET A 200 -10.71 -17.36 7.40
C MET A 200 -10.75 -18.75 6.77
N ILE A 201 -11.92 -19.20 6.30
CA ILE A 201 -12.09 -20.49 5.60
C ILE A 201 -11.20 -20.55 4.35
N ASP A 202 -11.27 -19.53 3.51
CA ASP A 202 -10.55 -19.48 2.24
C ASP A 202 -9.04 -19.42 2.45
N PHE A 203 -8.56 -18.59 3.36
CA PHE A 203 -7.12 -18.48 3.63
C PHE A 203 -6.56 -19.72 4.35
N ASN A 204 -7.33 -20.34 5.23
CA ASN A 204 -6.91 -21.62 5.81
C ASN A 204 -6.82 -22.71 4.74
N SER A 205 -7.68 -22.68 3.71
CA SER A 205 -7.58 -23.63 2.58
C SER A 205 -6.34 -23.43 1.72
N VAL A 206 -5.79 -22.20 1.66
CA VAL A 206 -4.52 -21.89 0.99
C VAL A 206 -3.33 -22.32 1.84
N LYS A 207 -3.31 -21.95 3.13
CA LYS A 207 -2.27 -22.35 4.07
C LYS A 207 -2.88 -22.57 5.46
N ALA A 208 -3.01 -23.83 5.84
CA ALA A 208 -3.59 -24.22 7.12
C ALA A 208 -2.67 -23.90 8.31
N GLY A 209 -3.29 -23.71 9.48
CA GLY A 209 -2.55 -23.49 10.73
C GLY A 209 -1.87 -22.12 10.78
N ARG A 210 -2.45 -21.11 10.15
CA ARG A 210 -2.00 -19.72 10.26
C ARG A 210 -2.95 -18.91 11.14
N SER A 211 -2.46 -17.82 11.69
CA SER A 211 -3.27 -16.83 12.37
C SER A 211 -3.89 -15.85 11.38
N PHE A 212 -4.94 -15.17 11.82
CA PHE A 212 -5.72 -14.19 11.07
C PHE A 212 -5.85 -12.94 11.92
N ILE A 213 -5.44 -11.80 11.38
CA ILE A 213 -5.68 -10.50 11.98
C ILE A 213 -6.63 -9.69 11.10
N ALA A 214 -7.57 -8.99 11.74
CA ALA A 214 -8.47 -8.05 11.10
C ALA A 214 -8.45 -6.72 11.84
N SER A 215 -8.49 -5.63 11.09
CA SER A 215 -8.47 -4.27 11.62
C SER A 215 -9.58 -3.43 11.00
N PRO A 216 -10.84 -3.65 11.39
CA PRO A 216 -11.92 -2.75 11.00
C PRO A 216 -11.82 -1.41 11.74
N MET A 217 -12.62 -0.41 11.40
CA MET A 217 -12.60 0.91 12.02
C MET A 217 -13.93 1.30 12.65
N PHE A 218 -13.91 2.34 13.50
CA PHE A 218 -15.09 3.10 13.93
C PHE A 218 -14.91 4.53 13.43
N VAL A 219 -15.79 5.00 12.55
CA VAL A 219 -15.58 6.28 11.84
C VAL A 219 -16.56 7.36 12.29
N ASN A 220 -17.86 7.10 12.23
CA ASN A 220 -18.90 8.13 12.33
C ASN A 220 -19.89 7.89 13.47
N VAL A 221 -19.40 7.61 14.69
CA VAL A 221 -20.30 7.49 15.85
C VAL A 221 -20.15 8.66 16.80
N PRO A 222 -21.10 9.63 16.81
CA PRO A 222 -21.20 10.55 17.93
C PRO A 222 -21.52 9.75 19.20
N ARG A 223 -20.83 10.06 20.32
CA ARG A 223 -21.13 9.48 21.65
C ARG A 223 -22.60 9.66 22.07
N PHE A 224 -23.34 10.54 21.40
CA PHE A 224 -24.74 10.86 21.67
C PHE A 224 -25.52 10.92 20.35
N PHE A 225 -26.34 9.91 20.10
CA PHE A 225 -27.44 9.99 19.14
C PHE A 225 -28.72 9.70 19.93
N VAL A 226 -29.46 10.76 20.23
CA VAL A 226 -30.70 10.65 21.01
C VAL A 226 -31.80 10.17 20.07
N ASN A 227 -32.43 9.04 20.40
CA ASN A 227 -33.63 8.60 19.68
C ASN A 227 -34.74 9.66 19.90
N PRO A 228 -35.28 10.29 18.84
CA PRO A 228 -36.28 11.35 18.96
C PRO A 228 -37.56 10.90 19.67
N SER A 229 -37.83 9.60 19.71
CA SER A 229 -39.04 9.00 20.27
C SER A 229 -38.90 8.54 21.72
N SER A 230 -37.68 8.21 22.19
CA SER A 230 -37.47 7.68 23.54
C SER A 230 -36.67 8.61 24.46
N ASN A 231 -36.02 9.67 23.94
CA ASN A 231 -35.09 10.52 24.67
C ASN A 231 -33.94 9.75 25.38
N ASP A 232 -33.67 8.49 24.99
CA ASP A 232 -32.57 7.71 25.54
C ASP A 232 -31.24 8.09 24.86
N PRO A 233 -30.29 8.71 25.57
CA PRO A 233 -29.00 9.09 25.00
C PRO A 233 -28.09 7.89 24.72
N TYR A 234 -28.39 6.70 25.25
CA TYR A 234 -27.60 5.48 25.07
C TYR A 234 -28.17 4.53 24.03
N PHE A 235 -29.30 4.86 23.40
CA PHE A 235 -30.00 3.98 22.46
C PHE A 235 -29.06 3.46 21.35
N LEU A 236 -28.35 4.36 20.67
CA LEU A 236 -27.44 3.98 19.57
C LEU A 236 -26.29 3.10 20.05
N ILE A 237 -25.73 3.39 21.23
CA ILE A 237 -24.63 2.62 21.82
C ILE A 237 -25.07 1.19 22.12
N ASN A 238 -26.23 1.04 22.78
CA ASN A 238 -26.78 -0.27 23.10
C ASN A 238 -27.14 -1.05 21.82
N TYR A 239 -27.71 -0.38 20.82
CA TYR A 239 -28.01 -1.00 19.53
C TYR A 239 -26.75 -1.53 18.83
N ILE A 240 -25.70 -0.71 18.73
CA ILE A 240 -24.43 -1.14 18.13
C ILE A 240 -23.83 -2.31 18.93
N LYS A 241 -23.89 -2.27 20.26
CA LYS A 241 -23.41 -3.36 21.12
C LYS A 241 -24.14 -4.67 20.83
N ASP A 242 -25.46 -4.64 20.68
CA ASP A 242 -26.27 -5.82 20.38
C ASP A 242 -25.92 -6.39 18.99
N ARG A 243 -25.76 -5.52 17.98
CA ARG A 243 -25.36 -5.94 16.62
C ARG A 243 -23.93 -6.47 16.54
N LEU A 244 -23.00 -5.91 17.33
CA LEU A 244 -21.65 -6.47 17.47
C LEU A 244 -21.69 -7.86 18.09
N ASN A 245 -22.47 -8.06 19.15
CA ASN A 245 -22.65 -9.36 19.79
C ASN A 245 -23.20 -10.40 18.82
N GLU A 246 -24.23 -10.03 18.04
CA GLU A 246 -24.79 -10.89 17.01
C GLU A 246 -23.75 -11.21 15.92
N THR A 247 -23.06 -10.20 15.40
CA THR A 247 -22.01 -10.36 14.37
C THR A 247 -20.95 -11.35 14.83
N PHE A 248 -20.40 -11.17 16.03
CA PHE A 248 -19.33 -12.03 16.54
C PHE A 248 -19.84 -13.44 16.86
N THR A 249 -21.07 -13.59 17.34
CA THR A 249 -21.69 -14.91 17.58
C THR A 249 -21.87 -15.68 16.28
N LEU A 250 -22.38 -15.02 15.24
CA LEU A 250 -22.54 -15.59 13.90
C LEU A 250 -21.18 -15.97 13.31
N MET A 251 -20.20 -15.07 13.35
CA MET A 251 -18.86 -15.32 12.86
C MET A 251 -18.22 -16.51 13.59
N LYS A 252 -18.33 -16.59 14.92
CA LYS A 252 -17.82 -17.72 15.72
C LYS A 252 -18.47 -19.04 15.33
N THR A 253 -19.77 -19.01 15.04
CA THR A 253 -20.52 -20.20 14.59
C THR A 253 -20.10 -20.64 13.20
N GLN A 254 -19.99 -19.70 12.26
CA GLN A 254 -19.67 -19.99 10.85
C GLN A 254 -18.20 -20.41 10.65
N ALA A 255 -17.28 -19.82 11.40
CA ALA A 255 -15.86 -20.16 11.35
C ALA A 255 -15.47 -21.30 12.31
N ALA A 256 -16.44 -21.90 13.03
CA ALA A 256 -16.22 -22.92 14.05
C ALA A 256 -15.23 -24.04 13.67
N PRO A 257 -15.18 -24.57 12.42
CA PRO A 257 -14.19 -25.58 12.06
C PRO A 257 -12.73 -25.14 12.25
N TYR A 258 -12.45 -23.84 12.18
CA TYR A 258 -11.09 -23.26 12.18
C TYR A 258 -10.72 -22.56 13.49
N ILE A 259 -11.73 -22.23 14.30
CA ILE A 259 -11.58 -21.59 15.61
C ILE A 259 -12.09 -22.49 16.75
N SER A 260 -12.38 -23.77 16.48
CA SER A 260 -12.85 -24.75 17.48
C SER A 260 -11.87 -24.95 18.63
N SER A 261 -10.58 -24.68 18.41
CA SER A 261 -9.53 -24.71 19.44
C SER A 261 -9.41 -23.41 20.25
N CYS A 262 -10.22 -22.38 19.97
CA CYS A 262 -10.12 -21.06 20.58
C CYS A 262 -10.69 -21.04 22.02
N ASN A 263 -10.11 -21.85 22.89
CA ASN A 263 -10.41 -21.94 24.32
C ASN A 263 -9.44 -21.11 25.17
N SER A 264 -8.34 -20.63 24.58
CA SER A 264 -7.33 -19.79 25.23
C SER A 264 -6.69 -18.86 24.20
N ALA A 265 -6.06 -17.76 24.64
CA ALA A 265 -5.35 -16.85 23.75
C ALA A 265 -4.27 -17.59 22.92
N SER A 266 -3.59 -18.54 23.55
CA SER A 266 -2.54 -19.36 22.92
C SER A 266 -3.02 -20.38 21.89
N THR A 267 -4.34 -20.58 21.76
CA THR A 267 -4.94 -21.57 20.85
C THR A 267 -5.95 -20.95 19.89
N CYS A 268 -6.09 -19.63 19.94
CA CYS A 268 -7.02 -18.88 19.12
C CYS A 268 -6.27 -18.16 17.99
N PRO A 269 -6.50 -18.55 16.72
CA PRO A 269 -5.78 -17.98 15.60
C PRO A 269 -6.33 -16.61 15.18
N PHE A 270 -7.43 -16.13 15.74
CA PHE A 270 -8.08 -14.88 15.30
C PHE A 270 -7.75 -13.71 16.23
N LEU A 271 -7.34 -12.59 15.64
CA LEU A 271 -7.02 -11.32 16.28
C LEU A 271 -7.89 -10.21 15.67
N LEU A 272 -8.45 -9.34 16.51
CA LEU A 272 -9.22 -8.16 16.07
C LEU A 272 -8.60 -6.90 16.68
N PHE A 273 -8.16 -5.99 15.84
CA PHE A 273 -7.47 -4.76 16.25
C PHE A 273 -8.12 -3.56 15.56
N PRO A 274 -9.26 -3.06 16.07
CA PRO A 274 -9.94 -1.96 15.44
C PRO A 274 -9.05 -0.72 15.30
N GLN A 275 -9.22 0.00 14.20
CA GLN A 275 -8.38 1.11 13.83
C GLN A 275 -8.83 2.41 14.48
N ASP A 276 -7.87 3.10 15.07
CA ASP A 276 -7.96 4.48 15.50
C ASP A 276 -7.29 5.38 14.47
N HIS A 277 -8.10 6.06 13.65
CA HIS A 277 -7.63 6.89 12.56
C HIS A 277 -7.16 8.26 13.06
N ILE A 278 -5.93 8.65 12.69
CA ILE A 278 -5.39 10.00 12.92
C ILE A 278 -5.31 10.75 11.57
N GLY A 279 -6.13 11.80 11.40
CA GLY A 279 -6.10 12.70 10.23
C GLY A 279 -7.48 13.03 9.65
N LEU A 280 -7.60 14.20 9.00
CA LEU A 280 -8.85 14.86 8.54
C LEU A 280 -9.56 14.22 7.32
N GLY A 281 -9.24 12.97 6.96
CA GLY A 281 -9.57 12.43 5.64
C GLY A 281 -10.86 11.64 5.49
N MET A 282 -11.15 10.74 6.44
CA MET A 282 -12.24 9.76 6.29
C MET A 282 -13.29 9.87 7.39
N VAL A 283 -12.95 10.57 8.47
CA VAL A 283 -13.84 10.86 9.58
C VAL A 283 -14.55 12.17 9.26
N SER A 284 -15.85 12.11 9.00
CA SER A 284 -16.69 13.32 8.89
C SER A 284 -16.81 14.08 10.23
N VAL A 285 -16.26 13.49 11.30
CA VAL A 285 -16.23 14.01 12.65
C VAL A 285 -14.86 14.63 12.90
N GLU A 286 -14.76 15.96 12.86
CA GLU A 286 -13.55 16.75 13.18
C GLU A 286 -12.99 16.50 14.61
N ASN A 287 -13.52 15.54 15.38
CA ASN A 287 -13.29 15.36 16.81
C ASN A 287 -13.18 13.88 17.27
N TYR A 288 -12.82 12.92 16.41
CA TYR A 288 -12.60 11.54 16.89
C TYR A 288 -11.33 11.45 17.75
N THR A 289 -11.51 11.37 19.07
CA THR A 289 -10.43 11.45 20.07
C THR A 289 -9.89 10.06 20.43
N LYS A 290 -8.70 10.01 21.05
CA LYS A 290 -8.18 8.77 21.64
C LYS A 290 -9.10 8.20 22.72
N GLU A 291 -9.83 9.05 23.43
CA GLU A 291 -10.84 8.63 24.40
C GLU A 291 -12.05 7.95 23.72
N ASP A 292 -12.41 8.33 22.48
CA ASP A 292 -13.45 7.67 21.68
C ASP A 292 -13.02 6.25 21.31
N ALA A 293 -11.83 6.10 20.75
CA ALA A 293 -11.31 4.78 20.37
C ALA A 293 -11.21 3.82 21.57
N ALA A 294 -10.72 4.31 22.71
CA ALA A 294 -10.69 3.52 23.95
C ALA A 294 -12.10 3.13 24.43
N TYR A 295 -13.09 4.00 24.25
CA TYR A 295 -14.49 3.69 24.56
C TYR A 295 -15.04 2.58 23.66
N TRP A 296 -14.86 2.69 22.34
CA TRP A 296 -15.31 1.67 21.38
C TRP A 296 -14.60 0.33 21.56
N TYR A 297 -13.30 0.34 21.90
CA TYR A 297 -12.58 -0.86 22.34
C TYR A 297 -13.28 -1.53 23.53
N ASN A 298 -13.58 -0.76 24.58
CA ASN A 298 -14.21 -1.30 25.79
C ASN A 298 -15.63 -1.83 25.53
N LEU A 299 -16.38 -1.20 24.64
CA LEU A 299 -17.69 -1.69 24.21
C LEU A 299 -17.55 -3.03 23.47
N THR A 300 -16.62 -3.10 22.50
CA THR A 300 -16.33 -4.31 21.72
C THR A 300 -15.87 -5.45 22.62
N LYS A 301 -15.02 -5.16 23.60
CA LYS A 301 -14.51 -6.12 24.60
C LYS A 301 -15.61 -6.80 25.41
N GLN A 302 -16.71 -6.10 25.71
CA GLN A 302 -17.83 -6.67 26.47
C GLN A 302 -18.59 -7.76 25.72
N VAL A 303 -18.57 -7.73 24.39
CA VAL A 303 -19.31 -8.65 23.52
C VAL A 303 -18.39 -9.58 22.71
N TRP A 304 -17.08 -9.47 22.91
CA TRP A 304 -16.06 -10.25 22.23
C TRP A 304 -16.06 -11.71 22.71
N PRO A 305 -16.40 -12.70 21.85
CA PRO A 305 -16.61 -14.08 22.29
C PRO A 305 -15.32 -14.92 22.26
N PHE A 306 -14.16 -14.29 22.09
CA PHE A 306 -12.84 -14.92 22.05
C PHE A 306 -11.97 -14.41 23.22
N PRO A 307 -10.79 -15.01 23.48
CA PRO A 307 -9.91 -14.55 24.54
C PRO A 307 -9.64 -13.05 24.46
N SER A 308 -9.73 -12.36 25.60
CA SER A 308 -9.60 -10.89 25.69
C SER A 308 -8.27 -10.36 25.18
N ASN A 309 -7.23 -11.18 25.23
CA ASN A 309 -5.88 -10.86 24.77
C ASN A 309 -5.76 -10.84 23.23
N ASN A 310 -6.76 -11.35 22.51
CA ASN A 310 -6.82 -11.32 21.05
C ASN A 310 -7.58 -10.09 20.51
N LEU A 311 -7.95 -9.16 21.39
CA LEU A 311 -8.59 -7.89 21.05
C LEU A 311 -7.66 -6.74 21.45
N GLY A 312 -7.32 -5.88 20.50
CA GLY A 312 -6.47 -4.71 20.72
C GLY A 312 -6.98 -3.47 20.00
N LEU A 313 -6.12 -2.47 19.85
CA LEU A 313 -6.32 -1.31 18.98
C LEU A 313 -5.11 -1.15 18.06
N ASN A 314 -5.35 -0.68 16.86
CA ASN A 314 -4.30 -0.20 15.97
C ASN A 314 -4.42 1.34 15.91
N VAL A 315 -3.30 2.05 15.86
CA VAL A 315 -3.30 3.51 15.66
C VAL A 315 -2.85 3.74 14.24
N GLU A 316 -3.78 3.96 13.32
CA GLU A 316 -3.48 4.02 11.89
C GLU A 316 -3.61 5.45 11.37
N GLN A 317 -2.59 5.91 10.64
CA GLN A 317 -2.55 7.28 10.13
C GLN A 317 -2.92 7.34 8.65
N PHE A 318 -4.09 7.91 8.37
CA PHE A 318 -4.49 8.37 7.04
C PHE A 318 -4.47 9.90 7.00
N ILE A 319 -3.34 10.47 6.61
CA ILE A 319 -3.33 11.90 6.24
C ILE A 319 -3.77 12.01 4.80
N TYR A 320 -5.05 12.29 4.54
CA TYR A 320 -5.45 12.92 3.28
C TYR A 320 -5.06 14.39 3.37
N ASP A 321 -3.84 14.70 2.97
CA ASP A 321 -3.56 16.03 2.45
C ASP A 321 -4.03 16.03 0.99
N SER A 322 -4.73 17.08 0.56
CA SER A 322 -5.19 17.28 -0.83
C SER A 322 -4.05 17.34 -1.86
N ARG A 323 -2.79 17.25 -1.41
CA ARG A 323 -1.61 17.05 -2.23
C ARG A 323 -1.55 15.61 -2.79
N PRO A 324 -1.33 15.42 -4.10
CA PRO A 324 -1.18 14.09 -4.68
C PRO A 324 -0.02 13.32 -4.01
N PHE A 325 -0.15 12.01 -3.82
CA PHE A 325 1.00 11.14 -3.52
C PHE A 325 2.06 11.37 -4.62
N PRO A 326 3.35 11.63 -4.30
CA PRO A 326 4.07 11.36 -3.04
C PRO A 326 4.32 12.60 -2.14
N TYR A 327 3.53 13.68 -2.25
CA TYR A 327 3.84 15.00 -1.65
C TYR A 327 3.42 15.18 -0.17
N GLN A 328 2.99 14.13 0.52
CA GLN A 328 2.61 14.19 1.93
C GLN A 328 3.85 14.38 2.81
N ARG A 329 4.07 15.61 3.31
CA ARG A 329 5.05 15.85 4.38
C ARG A 329 4.32 15.70 5.71
N TYR A 330 4.66 14.64 6.45
CA TYR A 330 4.27 14.49 7.85
C TYR A 330 4.86 15.65 8.67
N THR A 331 4.05 16.27 9.51
CA THR A 331 4.52 17.29 10.44
C THR A 331 5.03 16.63 11.71
N ASN A 332 5.91 17.33 12.45
CA ASN A 332 6.30 16.86 13.79
C ASN A 332 5.08 16.69 14.72
N ALA A 333 4.01 17.46 14.51
CA ALA A 333 2.77 17.32 15.28
C ALA A 333 2.07 15.97 15.00
N ASP A 334 2.04 15.53 13.75
CA ASP A 334 1.47 14.25 13.35
C ASP A 334 2.21 13.07 13.99
N CYS A 335 3.55 13.15 14.03
CA CYS A 335 4.39 12.14 14.68
C CYS A 335 4.14 12.07 16.20
N GLN A 336 3.93 13.21 16.85
CA GLN A 336 3.66 13.25 18.30
C GLN A 336 2.28 12.70 18.64
N GLU A 337 1.27 12.95 17.81
CA GLU A 337 -0.10 12.47 18.08
C GLU A 337 -0.18 10.94 18.12
N ILE A 338 0.45 10.22 17.19
CA ILE A 338 0.47 8.75 17.20
C ILE A 338 1.06 8.22 18.51
N ILE A 339 2.22 8.74 18.92
CA ILE A 339 2.91 8.35 20.16
C ILE A 339 2.01 8.64 21.38
N ILE A 340 1.33 9.78 21.40
CA ILE A 340 0.41 10.16 22.48
C ILE A 340 -0.73 9.14 22.60
N ARG A 341 -1.34 8.73 21.48
CA ARG A 341 -2.45 7.78 21.48
C ARG A 341 -2.03 6.39 21.90
N GLU A 342 -0.93 5.88 21.36
CA GLU A 342 -0.42 4.57 21.75
C GLU A 342 -0.04 4.52 23.24
N ARG A 343 0.64 5.54 23.76
CA ARG A 343 0.96 5.64 25.20
C ARG A 343 -0.31 5.67 26.06
N TYR A 344 -1.34 6.36 25.60
CA TYR A 344 -2.64 6.39 26.27
C TYR A 344 -3.27 4.99 26.33
N TYR A 345 -3.34 4.26 25.21
CA TYR A 345 -3.88 2.90 25.18
C TYR A 345 -3.06 1.92 26.03
N ALA A 346 -1.74 2.00 25.96
CA ALA A 346 -0.84 1.22 26.81
C ALA A 346 -1.09 1.49 28.30
N SER A 347 -1.33 2.76 28.70
CA SER A 347 -1.63 3.13 30.09
C SER A 347 -2.94 2.54 30.60
N LEU A 348 -3.88 2.23 29.69
CA LEU A 348 -5.15 1.55 29.99
C LEU A 348 -5.03 0.02 29.94
N GLY A 349 -3.86 -0.53 29.62
CA GLY A 349 -3.65 -1.96 29.41
C GLY A 349 -4.34 -2.49 28.15
N ILE A 350 -4.61 -1.63 27.17
CA ILE A 350 -5.18 -2.02 25.87
C ILE A 350 -4.03 -2.54 24.98
N PRO A 351 -4.13 -3.77 24.43
CA PRO A 351 -3.13 -4.27 23.48
C PRO A 351 -3.03 -3.40 22.23
N ILE A 352 -1.82 -3.16 21.75
CA ILE A 352 -1.57 -2.31 20.57
C ILE A 352 -1.07 -3.21 19.43
N GLY A 353 -1.70 -3.08 18.27
CA GLY A 353 -1.34 -3.81 17.06
C GLY A 353 -0.34 -3.04 16.19
N PRO A 354 -0.09 -3.51 14.96
CA PRO A 354 0.67 -2.76 13.97
C PRO A 354 -0.01 -1.41 13.69
N SER A 355 0.75 -0.32 13.74
CA SER A 355 0.18 1.04 13.77
C SER A 355 0.80 1.96 12.71
N TRP A 356 2.07 1.79 12.35
CA TRP A 356 2.75 2.78 11.52
C TRP A 356 3.04 2.27 10.11
N TYR A 357 2.74 3.08 9.09
CA TYR A 357 3.38 2.86 7.79
C TYR A 357 4.90 3.06 7.94
N ILE A 358 5.69 2.11 7.46
CA ILE A 358 7.15 2.12 7.61
C ILE A 358 7.79 3.42 7.10
N ARG A 359 7.25 4.01 6.02
CA ARG A 359 7.71 5.30 5.48
C ARG A 359 7.44 6.47 6.44
N GLN A 360 6.27 6.47 7.09
CA GLN A 360 5.90 7.46 8.11
C GLN A 360 6.80 7.33 9.33
N TRP A 361 6.93 6.12 9.85
CA TRP A 361 7.78 5.82 10.99
C TRP A 361 9.21 6.29 10.75
N TYR A 362 9.76 6.01 9.56
CA TYR A 362 11.11 6.44 9.20
C TYR A 362 11.22 7.98 9.17
N SER A 363 10.26 8.67 8.57
CA SER A 363 10.22 10.14 8.49
C SER A 363 10.14 10.79 9.88
N CYS A 364 9.34 10.23 10.79
CA CYS A 364 9.16 10.74 12.15
C CYS A 364 10.38 10.51 13.07
N ASN A 365 11.15 9.45 12.81
CA ASN A 365 12.33 9.11 13.61
C ASN A 365 13.65 9.66 13.05
N HIS A 366 13.60 10.33 11.88
CA HIS A 366 14.76 11.00 11.28
C HIS A 366 14.45 12.45 10.84
N PRO A 367 13.99 13.33 11.76
CA PRO A 367 13.72 14.72 11.41
C PRO A 367 15.03 15.45 11.11
N GLY A 368 15.31 15.69 9.81
CA GLY A 368 16.50 16.42 9.36
C GLY A 368 17.45 15.65 8.46
N SER A 369 17.26 14.33 8.26
CA SER A 369 17.85 13.61 7.13
C SER A 369 17.02 13.91 5.87
N ALA A 370 17.03 15.18 5.44
CA ALA A 370 16.61 15.50 4.09
C ALA A 370 17.43 14.60 3.18
N PRO A 371 16.81 13.71 2.39
CA PRO A 371 17.58 12.79 1.61
C PRO A 371 18.47 13.62 0.67
N VAL A 372 19.74 13.27 0.58
CA VAL A 372 20.75 14.09 -0.08
C VAL A 372 21.18 13.36 -1.33
N CYS A 373 21.27 14.09 -2.43
CA CYS A 373 21.81 13.53 -3.64
C CYS A 373 23.29 13.20 -3.51
N ASP A 374 23.70 12.05 -4.05
CA ASP A 374 25.11 11.68 -4.14
C ASP A 374 25.90 12.81 -4.77
N SER A 375 27.19 12.86 -4.46
CA SER A 375 28.10 13.80 -5.12
C SER A 375 27.95 13.72 -6.65
N GLY A 376 27.69 14.87 -7.26
CA GLY A 376 27.45 15.00 -8.70
C GLY A 376 26.01 14.74 -9.16
N TRP A 377 25.06 14.59 -8.24
CA TRP A 377 23.62 14.58 -8.51
C TRP A 377 22.96 15.83 -7.90
N THR A 378 21.96 16.36 -8.58
CA THR A 378 21.25 17.58 -8.17
C THR A 378 19.85 17.23 -7.71
N GLN A 379 19.45 17.77 -6.56
CA GLN A 379 18.14 17.55 -5.98
C GLN A 379 17.07 18.38 -6.67
N PHE A 380 15.94 17.75 -6.96
CA PHE A 380 14.67 18.42 -7.18
C PHE A 380 13.53 17.61 -6.56
N ASN A 381 12.74 18.26 -5.72
CA ASN A 381 11.71 17.62 -4.89
C ASN A 381 12.24 16.41 -4.13
N GLN A 382 11.71 15.20 -4.40
CA GLN A 382 12.04 13.92 -3.76
C GLN A 382 13.06 13.08 -4.57
N ASN A 383 13.66 13.65 -5.61
CA ASN A 383 14.49 12.92 -6.56
C ASN A 383 15.86 13.58 -6.75
N CYS A 384 16.81 12.75 -7.15
CA CYS A 384 18.13 13.13 -7.63
C CYS A 384 18.21 12.97 -9.13
N TYR A 385 18.76 13.99 -9.77
CA TYR A 385 18.96 14.04 -11.20
C TYR A 385 20.42 14.23 -11.53
N LYS A 386 20.88 13.57 -12.57
CA LYS A 386 22.23 13.78 -13.08
C LYS A 386 22.19 13.81 -14.59
N LYS A 387 22.66 14.93 -15.15
CA LYS A 387 22.93 15.07 -16.56
C LYS A 387 24.29 14.45 -16.88
N PHE A 388 24.34 13.66 -17.93
CA PHE A 388 25.57 13.16 -18.52
C PHE A 388 25.74 13.77 -19.91
N HIS A 389 26.89 14.40 -20.16
CA HIS A 389 27.25 15.05 -21.43
C HIS A 389 27.80 14.07 -22.48
N SER A 390 27.65 12.76 -22.26
CA SER A 390 28.17 11.75 -23.16
C SER A 390 27.09 11.41 -24.18
N GLY A 391 27.29 11.83 -25.43
CA GLY A 391 26.34 11.54 -26.49
C GLY A 391 26.26 10.04 -26.75
N MET A 392 25.06 9.47 -26.66
CA MET A 392 24.84 8.03 -26.82
C MET A 392 23.42 7.71 -27.30
N LYS A 393 23.22 6.46 -27.72
CA LYS A 393 21.91 5.91 -28.06
C LYS A 393 21.04 5.83 -26.81
N TRP A 394 19.72 5.86 -26.99
CA TRP A 394 18.79 5.84 -25.84
C TRP A 394 18.95 4.56 -25.00
N THR A 395 19.16 3.40 -25.64
CA THR A 395 19.36 2.13 -24.93
C THR A 395 20.61 2.15 -24.07
N ASP A 396 21.70 2.72 -24.57
CA ASP A 396 22.95 2.86 -23.84
C ASP A 396 22.83 3.88 -22.70
N ALA A 397 22.08 4.96 -22.91
CA ALA A 397 21.74 5.94 -21.89
C ALA A 397 20.94 5.33 -20.75
N ASN A 398 19.93 4.52 -21.09
CA ASN A 398 19.14 3.79 -20.12
C ASN A 398 19.99 2.81 -19.32
N ASN A 399 20.83 2.01 -19.98
CA ASN A 399 21.75 1.09 -19.33
C ASN A 399 22.74 1.81 -18.40
N THR A 400 23.21 3.00 -18.79
CA THR A 400 24.08 3.83 -17.97
C THR A 400 23.34 4.33 -16.72
N CYS A 401 22.10 4.79 -16.86
CA CYS A 401 21.28 5.16 -15.71
C CYS A 401 21.04 3.96 -14.78
N THR A 402 20.66 2.81 -15.33
CA THR A 402 20.43 1.58 -14.54
C THR A 402 21.68 1.13 -13.80
N SER A 403 22.85 1.22 -14.42
CA SER A 403 24.14 0.92 -13.77
C SER A 403 24.48 1.87 -12.61
N ASN A 404 23.89 3.06 -12.59
CA ASN A 404 23.99 4.03 -11.49
C ASN A 404 22.84 3.94 -10.48
N GLY A 405 22.03 2.87 -10.51
CA GLY A 405 20.87 2.69 -9.64
C GLY A 405 19.74 3.69 -9.93
N ALA A 406 19.65 4.16 -11.18
CA ALA A 406 18.70 5.16 -11.64
C ALA A 406 17.97 4.68 -12.91
N TYR A 407 17.04 5.49 -13.40
CA TYR A 407 16.41 5.32 -14.71
C TYR A 407 16.61 6.60 -15.52
N LEU A 408 16.40 6.55 -16.84
CA LEU A 408 16.25 7.79 -17.59
C LEU A 408 15.07 8.58 -17.05
N ALA A 409 15.22 9.89 -16.94
CA ALA A 409 14.31 10.73 -16.18
C ALA A 409 12.86 10.67 -16.70
N SER A 410 11.94 10.34 -15.80
CA SER A 410 10.52 10.55 -15.98
C SER A 410 10.12 11.94 -15.50
N ILE A 411 9.17 12.59 -16.18
CA ILE A 411 8.74 13.97 -15.92
C ILE A 411 7.23 13.98 -15.65
N HIS A 412 6.83 14.46 -14.47
CA HIS A 412 5.44 14.41 -13.97
C HIS A 412 4.86 15.78 -13.66
N SER A 413 5.60 16.86 -13.92
CA SER A 413 5.10 18.22 -13.73
C SER A 413 5.88 19.22 -14.57
N LYS A 414 5.27 20.39 -14.80
CA LYS A 414 5.96 21.52 -15.45
C LYS A 414 7.22 21.94 -14.67
N ALA A 415 7.13 22.02 -13.35
CA ALA A 415 8.26 22.43 -12.52
C ALA A 415 9.44 21.44 -12.63
N GLU A 416 9.16 20.14 -12.70
CA GLU A 416 10.17 19.12 -12.94
C GLU A 416 10.78 19.22 -14.34
N ASN A 417 9.96 19.47 -15.37
CA ASN A 417 10.44 19.70 -16.72
C ASN A 417 11.41 20.89 -16.78
N ASP A 418 11.00 22.02 -16.23
CA ASP A 418 11.80 23.25 -16.19
C ASP A 418 13.12 23.03 -15.45
N PHE A 419 13.10 22.24 -14.35
CA PHE A 419 14.30 21.86 -13.63
C PHE A 419 15.25 20.99 -14.48
N VAL A 420 14.74 19.96 -15.16
CA VAL A 420 15.56 19.10 -16.03
C VAL A 420 16.16 19.88 -17.20
N VAL A 421 15.41 20.83 -17.77
CA VAL A 421 15.92 21.78 -18.77
C VAL A 421 17.04 22.64 -18.18
N ALA A 422 16.88 23.13 -16.96
CA ALA A 422 17.88 23.97 -16.29
C ALA A 422 19.20 23.23 -15.98
N LEU A 423 19.18 21.90 -15.82
CA LEU A 423 20.41 21.09 -15.67
C LEU A 423 21.31 21.18 -16.91
N ASP A 424 20.73 21.44 -18.08
CA ASP A 424 21.46 21.57 -19.33
C ASP A 424 22.29 22.85 -19.41
N LYS A 425 21.76 23.94 -18.86
CA LYS A 425 22.26 25.31 -19.03
C LYS A 425 22.38 25.74 -20.51
N GLY A 426 21.59 25.13 -21.41
CA GLY A 426 21.52 25.48 -22.82
C GLY A 426 22.73 25.04 -23.64
N THR A 427 23.44 24.00 -23.22
CA THR A 427 24.64 23.51 -23.90
C THR A 427 24.35 22.46 -24.96
N GLU A 428 23.21 21.76 -24.88
CA GLU A 428 22.91 20.63 -25.77
C GLU A 428 21.65 20.90 -26.60
N ASP A 429 21.66 20.45 -27.85
CA ASP A 429 20.49 20.53 -28.74
C ASP A 429 19.39 19.54 -28.34
N SER A 430 19.75 18.40 -27.74
CA SER A 430 18.83 17.34 -27.34
C SER A 430 19.32 16.57 -26.12
N ILE A 431 18.37 16.19 -25.26
CA ILE A 431 18.62 15.44 -24.03
C ILE A 431 17.67 14.26 -23.96
N TRP A 432 18.19 13.03 -23.94
CA TRP A 432 17.34 11.86 -23.72
C TRP A 432 16.67 11.90 -22.34
N ILE A 433 15.38 11.60 -22.34
CA ILE A 433 14.55 11.34 -21.16
C ILE A 433 13.98 9.93 -21.26
N GLY A 434 13.34 9.45 -20.19
CA GLY A 434 12.95 8.05 -20.08
C GLY A 434 11.80 7.62 -20.98
N LEU A 435 11.33 8.45 -21.89
CA LEU A 435 10.16 8.16 -22.69
C LEU A 435 10.54 7.27 -23.89
N SER A 436 9.88 6.15 -24.09
CA SER A 436 10.04 5.30 -25.28
C SER A 436 8.73 4.64 -25.69
N ASP A 437 8.55 4.34 -26.97
CA ASP A 437 7.52 3.39 -27.39
C ASP A 437 7.95 1.94 -27.10
N PRO A 438 7.02 1.02 -26.79
CA PRO A 438 7.33 -0.30 -26.24
C PRO A 438 7.92 -1.30 -27.25
N TRP A 439 8.47 -0.86 -28.38
CA TRP A 439 9.22 -1.75 -29.29
C TRP A 439 10.53 -2.29 -28.69
N VAL A 440 10.95 -1.81 -27.52
CA VAL A 440 12.24 -2.16 -26.88
C VAL A 440 12.26 -3.53 -26.17
N TYR A 441 11.17 -4.31 -26.15
CA TYR A 441 11.20 -5.70 -25.64
C TYR A 441 10.69 -6.71 -26.69
N THR A 442 11.57 -7.17 -27.58
CA THR A 442 11.31 -8.38 -28.36
C THR A 442 11.77 -9.62 -27.58
N TYR A 443 10.81 -10.46 -27.17
CA TYR A 443 11.09 -11.87 -26.93
C TYR A 443 11.56 -12.48 -28.26
N PRO A 444 12.66 -13.24 -28.29
CA PRO A 444 13.06 -13.93 -29.51
C PRO A 444 12.09 -15.09 -29.77
N GLY A 445 11.19 -14.95 -30.77
CA GLY A 445 10.41 -16.09 -31.28
C GLY A 445 8.98 -15.86 -31.79
N ASP A 446 8.43 -14.64 -31.85
CA ASP A 446 7.05 -14.43 -32.32
C ASP A 446 6.98 -13.67 -33.66
N PRO A 447 6.67 -14.34 -34.78
CA PRO A 447 6.52 -13.71 -36.09
C PRO A 447 5.10 -13.19 -36.40
N TYR A 448 4.14 -13.18 -35.45
CA TYR A 448 2.72 -12.96 -35.75
C TYR A 448 2.00 -11.83 -34.97
N HIS A 449 2.69 -11.01 -34.17
CA HIS A 449 2.07 -9.89 -33.42
C HIS A 449 2.50 -8.48 -33.89
N PRO A 450 1.80 -7.84 -34.85
CA PRO A 450 2.12 -6.48 -35.31
C PRO A 450 1.44 -5.33 -34.51
N TYR A 451 0.87 -5.58 -33.33
CA TYR A 451 0.16 -4.54 -32.53
C TYR A 451 0.67 -4.45 -31.09
N VAL A 452 1.96 -4.15 -30.93
CA VAL A 452 2.58 -3.88 -29.63
C VAL A 452 2.62 -2.36 -29.42
N GLY A 453 1.88 -1.86 -28.42
CA GLY A 453 1.91 -0.45 -27.99
C GLY A 453 0.90 0.50 -28.63
N MET A 454 -0.24 0.02 -29.14
CA MET A 454 -1.29 0.89 -29.68
C MET A 454 -2.56 0.85 -28.82
N ASP A 455 -3.02 2.00 -28.33
CA ASP A 455 -4.41 2.22 -27.91
C ASP A 455 -5.16 2.86 -29.09
N ASN A 456 -6.18 2.16 -29.62
CA ASN A 456 -6.98 2.61 -30.78
C ASN A 456 -6.15 3.10 -31.99
N GLY A 457 -4.99 2.48 -32.26
CA GLY A 457 -4.13 2.84 -33.41
C GLY A 457 -3.12 3.97 -33.16
N THR A 458 -2.96 4.43 -31.90
CA THR A 458 -2.02 5.49 -31.52
C THR A 458 -0.82 4.93 -30.76
N ILE A 459 0.40 5.33 -31.11
CA ILE A 459 1.64 4.93 -30.41
C ILE A 459 1.58 5.40 -28.95
N VAL A 460 1.69 4.46 -28.01
CA VAL A 460 1.70 4.75 -26.58
C VAL A 460 3.14 4.81 -26.07
N PHE A 461 3.61 6.01 -25.77
CA PHE A 461 4.88 6.21 -25.07
C PHE A 461 4.78 5.81 -23.59
N ARG A 462 5.87 5.26 -23.04
CA ARG A 462 5.99 4.87 -21.64
C ARG A 462 7.31 5.34 -21.06
N TRP A 463 7.32 5.61 -19.75
CA TRP A 463 8.57 5.89 -19.05
C TRP A 463 9.37 4.60 -18.81
N SER A 464 10.69 4.70 -18.87
CA SER A 464 11.65 3.59 -18.67
C SER A 464 11.59 3.00 -17.26
N ASN A 465 11.15 3.80 -16.27
CA ASN A 465 10.88 3.37 -14.90
C ASN A 465 9.45 2.83 -14.68
N GLN A 466 8.65 2.74 -15.74
CA GLN A 466 7.28 2.22 -15.73
C GLN A 466 6.26 3.08 -14.96
N TYR A 467 6.62 4.33 -14.62
CA TYR A 467 5.68 5.27 -14.02
C TYR A 467 4.59 5.66 -15.03
N PRO A 468 3.38 6.06 -14.56
CA PRO A 468 2.34 6.53 -15.45
C PRO A 468 2.79 7.79 -16.21
N LEU A 469 2.34 7.90 -17.46
CA LEU A 469 2.48 9.13 -18.25
C LEU A 469 1.31 10.06 -17.92
N ASP A 470 1.52 10.93 -16.94
CA ASP A 470 0.53 11.85 -16.35
C ASP A 470 0.79 13.33 -16.68
N TYR A 471 1.95 13.61 -17.27
CA TYR A 471 2.34 14.93 -17.74
C TYR A 471 2.95 14.81 -19.13
N TRP A 472 2.69 15.80 -19.97
CA TRP A 472 3.27 15.91 -21.31
C TRP A 472 3.66 17.35 -21.62
N ASN A 473 4.80 17.52 -22.28
CA ASN A 473 5.26 18.80 -22.77
C ASN A 473 5.71 18.71 -24.24
N TRP A 474 4.94 17.99 -25.06
CA TRP A 474 5.23 17.84 -26.48
C TRP A 474 5.31 19.18 -27.19
N THR A 475 6.28 19.29 -28.10
CA THR A 475 6.31 20.36 -29.09
C THR A 475 5.03 20.29 -29.93
N PRO A 476 4.40 21.41 -30.30
CA PRO A 476 3.22 21.39 -31.17
C PRO A 476 3.47 20.57 -32.45
N GLY A 477 2.59 19.60 -32.71
CA GLY A 477 2.74 18.66 -33.83
C GLY A 477 3.61 17.42 -33.55
N TRP A 478 4.02 17.20 -32.30
CA TRP A 478 4.71 16.01 -31.82
C TRP A 478 3.83 15.22 -30.81
N PRO A 479 4.05 13.91 -30.61
CA PRO A 479 5.06 13.07 -31.26
C PRO A 479 4.80 12.93 -32.76
N GLN A 480 5.85 12.98 -33.57
CA GLN A 480 5.74 12.72 -34.99
C GLN A 480 5.89 11.22 -35.20
N HIS A 481 4.98 10.63 -35.98
CA HIS A 481 5.27 9.35 -36.61
C HIS A 481 6.50 9.59 -37.48
N GLY A 482 7.57 8.82 -37.28
CA GLY A 482 8.67 8.79 -38.23
C GLY A 482 8.09 8.43 -39.60
N TRP A 483 7.88 9.44 -40.44
CA TRP A 483 7.29 9.40 -41.78
C TRP A 483 5.80 8.98 -41.88
N PRO A 484 5.09 9.38 -42.96
CA PRO A 484 3.66 9.14 -43.12
C PRO A 484 3.32 7.65 -43.09
N ILE A 485 2.20 7.31 -42.42
CA ILE A 485 1.62 5.97 -42.22
C ILE A 485 1.21 5.26 -43.55
N ASN A 486 1.57 5.80 -44.71
CA ASN A 486 1.33 5.21 -46.03
C ASN A 486 2.57 4.53 -46.65
N THR A 487 3.57 4.16 -45.85
CA THR A 487 4.58 3.22 -46.32
C THR A 487 4.71 2.12 -45.30
N THR A 488 4.65 0.88 -45.77
CA THR A 488 4.91 -0.35 -45.00
C THR A 488 6.31 -0.28 -44.42
N CYS A 489 6.46 0.38 -43.28
CA CYS A 489 7.72 0.55 -42.59
C CYS A 489 7.99 -0.69 -41.72
N ALA A 490 8.53 -1.72 -42.34
CA ALA A 490 9.03 -2.92 -41.66
C ALA A 490 10.32 -2.65 -40.82
N THR A 491 10.76 -1.39 -40.73
CA THR A 491 12.01 -0.96 -40.06
C THR A 491 11.84 0.29 -39.20
N CYS A 492 10.62 0.63 -38.79
CA CYS A 492 10.39 1.72 -37.86
C CYS A 492 10.90 1.27 -36.48
N GLY A 493 12.19 1.49 -36.24
CA GLY A 493 12.84 1.24 -34.95
C GLY A 493 12.14 2.04 -33.85
N ALA A 494 12.33 1.62 -32.60
CA ALA A 494 11.72 2.24 -31.44
C ALA A 494 11.85 3.78 -31.46
N ASN A 495 10.80 4.47 -31.04
CA ASN A 495 10.80 5.92 -30.88
C ASN A 495 11.08 6.27 -29.42
N CYS A 496 12.09 7.11 -29.21
CA CYS A 496 12.52 7.56 -27.90
C CYS A 496 12.34 9.07 -27.77
N GLY A 497 11.95 9.54 -26.58
CA GLY A 497 11.66 10.93 -26.30
C GLY A 497 12.87 11.70 -25.79
N ALA A 498 13.05 12.91 -26.29
CA ALA A 498 14.07 13.85 -25.88
C ALA A 498 13.48 15.23 -25.57
N ILE A 499 14.10 15.95 -24.65
CA ILE A 499 13.90 17.38 -24.45
C ILE A 499 14.82 18.14 -25.41
N TYR A 500 14.32 19.23 -26.00
CA TYR A 500 15.08 20.14 -26.86
C TYR A 500 15.25 21.52 -26.18
N PRO A 501 16.34 21.75 -25.41
CA PRO A 501 16.51 22.96 -24.61
C PRO A 501 16.78 24.22 -25.47
N ALA A 502 17.72 24.13 -26.42
CA ALA A 502 18.22 25.27 -27.18
C ALA A 502 17.21 25.81 -28.21
N ASN A 503 16.52 24.90 -28.93
CA ASN A 503 15.64 25.25 -30.06
C ASN A 503 14.14 25.04 -29.75
N GLY A 504 13.80 24.30 -28.68
CA GLY A 504 12.43 23.90 -28.34
C GLY A 504 11.90 24.46 -27.02
N GLY A 505 12.64 25.37 -26.35
CA GLY A 505 12.21 25.97 -25.09
C GLY A 505 11.94 24.96 -23.96
N GLY A 506 12.54 23.77 -24.05
CA GLY A 506 12.33 22.68 -23.09
C GLY A 506 11.14 21.77 -23.37
N GLN A 507 10.53 21.88 -24.57
CA GLN A 507 9.51 20.96 -25.06
C GLN A 507 10.11 19.63 -25.56
N TRP A 508 9.26 18.61 -25.67
CA TRP A 508 9.63 17.26 -26.03
C TRP A 508 9.45 17.00 -27.52
N GLY A 509 10.29 16.13 -28.07
CA GLY A 509 10.09 15.51 -29.38
C GLY A 509 10.56 14.05 -29.31
N ASN A 510 10.28 13.28 -30.36
CA ASN A 510 10.75 11.89 -30.45
C ASN A 510 11.75 11.71 -31.59
N ALA A 511 12.65 10.74 -31.45
CA ALA A 511 13.59 10.35 -32.49
C ALA A 511 13.81 8.83 -32.41
N GLY A 512 14.42 8.24 -33.44
CA GLY A 512 14.79 6.83 -33.40
C GLY A 512 15.74 6.58 -32.23
N CYS A 513 15.50 5.51 -31.46
CA CYS A 513 16.31 5.20 -30.26
C CYS A 513 17.80 4.92 -30.58
N ASP A 514 18.11 4.60 -31.84
CA ASP A 514 19.48 4.43 -32.37
C ASP A 514 20.21 5.76 -32.65
N TRP A 515 19.52 6.89 -32.55
CA TRP A 515 20.11 8.21 -32.71
C TRP A 515 20.94 8.60 -31.47
N TYR A 516 21.95 9.44 -31.67
CA TYR A 516 22.79 9.98 -30.62
C TYR A 516 22.26 11.35 -30.20
N ALA A 517 21.69 11.44 -28.99
CA ALA A 517 21.45 12.74 -28.37
C ALA A 517 22.75 13.26 -27.74
N GLY A 518 22.90 14.58 -27.61
CA GLY A 518 24.10 15.21 -27.03
C GLY A 518 24.28 14.91 -25.54
N ALA A 519 23.17 14.70 -24.83
CA ALA A 519 23.16 14.31 -23.42
C ALA A 519 21.97 13.43 -23.06
N PHE A 520 21.96 12.96 -21.81
CA PHE A 520 20.83 12.28 -21.19
C PHE A 520 20.76 12.63 -19.70
N VAL A 521 19.57 12.55 -19.13
CA VAL A 521 19.36 12.81 -17.70
C VAL A 521 18.85 11.54 -17.03
N CYS A 522 19.58 11.10 -16.01
CA CYS A 522 19.14 10.05 -15.12
C CYS A 522 18.37 10.65 -13.94
N LYS A 523 17.38 9.92 -13.45
CA LYS A 523 16.59 10.21 -12.25
C LYS A 523 16.59 8.97 -11.35
N LYS A 524 16.82 9.20 -10.07
CA LYS A 524 16.57 8.24 -8.99
C LYS A 524 15.93 8.95 -7.82
N ASN A 525 15.31 8.20 -6.93
CA ASN A 525 14.92 8.77 -5.65
C ASN A 525 16.17 9.20 -4.88
N MET A 526 16.01 10.18 -4.00
CA MET A 526 17.15 10.64 -3.22
C MET A 526 17.74 9.55 -2.35
N ASN A 527 19.07 9.44 -2.34
CA ASN A 527 19.77 8.53 -1.46
C ASN A 527 19.67 9.06 -0.02
N THR A 528 19.16 8.23 0.88
CA THR A 528 19.47 8.38 2.30
C THR A 528 20.90 7.87 2.48
N TYR A 529 21.89 8.72 2.26
CA TYR A 529 23.25 8.40 2.70
C TYR A 529 23.24 8.28 4.23
N TYR A 530 23.72 7.12 4.67
CA TYR A 530 24.10 6.82 6.04
C TYR A 530 25.28 7.69 6.49
#